data_AF-A0AAU1Y0Y4-F1
#
_entry.id   AF-A0AAU1Y0Y4-F1
#
_cell.length_a   1.000
_cell.length_b   1.000
_cell.length_c   1.000
_cell.angle_alpha   90.00
_cell.angle_beta   90.00
_cell.angle_gamma   90.00
#
_symmetry.space_group_name_H-M   'P 1'
#
loop_
_entity.id
_entity.type
_entity.pdbx_description
1 polymer ?
#
loop_
_entity_poly.entity_id
_entity_poly.type
_entity_poly.pdbx_seq_one_letter_code
_entity_poly.pdbx_strand_id
1 'polypeptide(L)'
;MAAVCVCDTYFTVNDDGELCLKPGTMGLRRILTFKEPGTFQFEKADYPWLARVKVQVQGGGGGSAGANASTNECIVRPGGAGGGYSEALVAASGLGAVETIVVGAAGAAGTTNQAGGAGGTSSFGGFVTAPGGDGGGAAQTSATTPDVSSGVPGPFAGTGDWSMGGGAGGGAIRLNGTNGMSGAGGSSHLGHGGFARASEGPGTAPRGYGGGAGGGLSYGGSEVGMEGGVGIVIVELHG
;
A
#
# COMPACT_ATOMS: atom_id res chain seq x y z
N MET A 1 24.72 55.56 0.01
CA MET A 1 23.65 54.55 0.03
C MET A 1 24.27 53.22 -0.34
N ALA A 2 24.26 52.24 0.57
CA ALA A 2 24.60 50.87 0.19
C ALA A 2 23.41 50.31 -0.59
N ALA A 3 23.58 50.12 -1.90
CA ALA A 3 22.60 49.41 -2.71
C ALA A 3 22.83 47.91 -2.47
N VAL A 4 21.88 47.25 -1.81
CA VAL A 4 21.89 45.79 -1.71
C VAL A 4 21.28 45.27 -3.00
N CYS A 5 22.12 44.77 -3.91
CA CYS A 5 21.66 44.04 -5.08
C CYS A 5 21.22 42.63 -4.63
N VAL A 6 19.91 42.43 -4.53
CA VAL A 6 19.35 41.10 -4.30
C VAL A 6 19.07 40.43 -5.65
N CYS A 7 19.35 39.13 -5.73
CA CYS A 7 19.04 38.35 -6.92
C CYS A 7 17.52 38.23 -7.07
N ASP A 8 16.98 38.88 -8.10
CA ASP A 8 15.56 38.89 -8.44
C ASP A 8 15.01 37.50 -8.77
N THR A 9 15.88 36.53 -9.05
CA THR A 9 15.51 35.14 -9.31
C THR A 9 14.96 34.47 -8.05
N TYR A 10 15.48 34.81 -6.87
CA TYR A 10 15.13 34.14 -5.61
C TYR A 10 14.30 35.01 -4.66
N PHE A 11 14.45 36.32 -4.76
CA PHE A 11 13.83 37.26 -3.85
C PHE A 11 12.91 38.23 -4.58
N THR A 12 11.88 38.68 -3.88
CA THR A 12 10.96 39.76 -4.29
C THR A 12 10.82 40.73 -3.13
N VAL A 13 10.50 41.99 -3.42
CA VAL A 13 10.13 42.96 -2.38
C VAL A 13 8.61 43.10 -2.41
N ASN A 14 7.94 42.96 -1.27
CA ASN A 14 6.48 43.15 -1.20
C ASN A 14 6.12 44.65 -1.16
N ASP A 15 4.83 44.96 -1.21
CA ASP A 15 4.34 46.34 -1.22
C ASP A 15 4.70 47.12 0.07
N ASP A 16 5.04 46.41 1.14
CA ASP A 16 5.50 46.97 2.42
C ASP A 16 7.03 47.18 2.48
N GLY A 17 7.76 46.86 1.41
CA GLY A 17 9.22 47.03 1.34
C GLY A 17 10.01 45.88 1.99
N GLU A 18 9.37 44.78 2.38
CA GLU A 18 10.01 43.61 2.96
C GLU A 18 10.59 42.70 1.88
N LEU A 19 11.77 42.15 2.16
CA LEU A 19 12.40 41.15 1.29
C LEU A 19 11.78 39.77 1.54
N CYS A 20 11.04 39.24 0.56
CA CYS A 20 10.43 37.92 0.59
C CYS A 20 11.13 36.94 -0.36
N LEU A 21 11.18 35.67 0.01
CA LEU A 21 11.54 34.59 -0.92
C LEU A 21 10.38 34.34 -1.89
N LYS A 22 10.68 34.15 -3.18
CA LYS A 22 9.67 33.78 -4.16
C LYS A 22 9.19 32.35 -3.87
N PRO A 23 7.86 32.10 -3.79
CA PRO A 23 7.35 30.74 -3.66
C PRO A 23 7.90 29.83 -4.78
N GLY A 24 8.44 28.69 -4.40
CA GLY A 24 9.05 27.67 -5.28
C GLY A 24 10.57 27.68 -5.28
N THR A 25 11.18 28.67 -4.61
CA THR A 25 12.64 28.80 -4.44
C THR A 25 13.15 28.10 -3.20
N MET A 26 12.26 27.77 -2.26
CA MET A 26 12.62 26.95 -1.12
C MET A 26 12.51 25.47 -1.50
N GLY A 27 13.39 24.65 -0.95
CA GLY A 27 13.34 23.20 -1.16
C GLY A 27 12.15 22.56 -0.46
N LEU A 28 12.31 21.29 -0.07
CA LEU A 28 11.39 20.62 0.83
C LEU A 28 11.31 21.38 2.16
N ARG A 29 10.10 21.74 2.59
CA ARG A 29 9.86 22.46 3.85
C ARG A 29 9.20 21.61 4.92
N ARG A 30 8.29 20.70 4.53
CA ARG A 30 7.53 19.86 5.47
C ARG A 30 7.11 18.57 4.80
N ILE A 31 7.03 17.49 5.60
CA ILE A 31 6.44 16.22 5.19
C ILE A 31 5.22 15.97 6.06
N LEU A 32 4.08 15.67 5.45
CA LEU A 32 2.89 15.14 6.11
C LEU A 32 2.80 13.65 5.81
N THR A 33 2.44 12.84 6.80
CA THR A 33 2.35 11.39 6.63
C THR A 33 1.07 10.86 7.27
N PHE A 34 0.26 10.18 6.48
CA PHE A 34 -1.01 9.58 6.89
C PHE A 34 -0.88 8.06 6.81
N LYS A 35 -0.88 7.41 7.98
CA LYS A 35 -0.59 5.98 8.16
C LYS A 35 -1.81 5.16 8.58
N GLU A 36 -2.76 5.82 9.22
CA GLU A 36 -3.99 5.18 9.69
C GLU A 36 -5.02 5.16 8.57
N PRO A 37 -5.69 4.03 8.31
CA PRO A 37 -6.77 3.96 7.34
C PRO A 37 -7.88 4.96 7.63
N GLY A 38 -8.38 5.62 6.59
CA GLY A 38 -9.46 6.58 6.73
C GLY A 38 -9.35 7.75 5.76
N THR A 39 -10.19 8.76 6.02
CA THR A 39 -10.28 9.96 5.21
C THR A 39 -9.78 11.15 6.01
N PHE A 40 -8.89 11.93 5.40
CA PHE A 40 -8.33 13.16 5.94
C PHE A 40 -8.50 14.29 4.94
N GLN A 41 -8.30 15.52 5.40
CA GLN A 41 -8.37 16.71 4.56
C GLN A 41 -7.01 17.42 4.56
N PHE A 42 -6.62 17.88 3.38
CA PHE A 42 -5.49 18.78 3.19
C PHE A 42 -6.03 20.15 2.83
N GLU A 43 -5.87 21.12 3.72
CA GLU A 43 -6.27 22.50 3.49
C GLU A 43 -5.08 23.31 2.98
N LYS A 44 -5.20 23.88 1.78
CA LYS A 44 -4.11 24.68 1.18
C LYS A 44 -3.82 25.95 1.98
N ALA A 45 -4.84 26.50 2.64
CA ALA A 45 -4.74 27.74 3.41
C ALA A 45 -3.78 27.63 4.62
N ASP A 46 -3.57 26.42 5.15
CA ASP A 46 -2.59 26.15 6.21
C ASP A 46 -1.14 26.36 5.75
N TYR A 47 -0.91 26.43 4.43
CA TYR A 47 0.40 26.51 3.80
C TYR A 47 0.44 27.67 2.79
N PRO A 48 0.35 28.94 3.22
CA PRO A 48 0.30 30.10 2.32
C PRO A 48 1.57 30.27 1.47
N TRP A 49 2.67 29.63 1.87
CA TRP A 49 3.95 29.62 1.17
C TRP A 49 4.08 28.47 0.14
N LEU A 50 3.07 27.61 0.01
CA LEU A 50 3.14 26.40 -0.79
C LEU A 50 3.24 26.73 -2.28
N ALA A 51 4.25 26.18 -2.95
CA ALA A 51 4.44 26.30 -4.38
C ALA A 51 4.09 25.00 -5.13
N ARG A 52 4.43 23.85 -4.54
CA ARG A 52 4.13 22.52 -5.10
C ARG A 52 4.10 21.45 -4.01
N VAL A 53 3.39 20.37 -4.29
CA VAL A 53 3.37 19.15 -3.45
C VAL A 53 3.91 17.99 -4.24
N LYS A 54 4.86 17.23 -3.67
CA LYS A 54 5.14 15.87 -4.15
C LYS A 54 4.31 14.93 -3.29
N VAL A 55 3.42 14.18 -3.94
CA VAL A 55 2.54 13.24 -3.26
C VAL A 55 2.95 11.83 -3.62
N GLN A 56 3.12 10.99 -2.62
CA GLN A 56 3.40 9.56 -2.78
C GLN A 56 2.28 8.78 -2.07
N VAL A 57 1.66 7.87 -2.80
CA VAL A 57 0.48 7.12 -2.37
C VAL A 57 0.74 5.64 -2.57
N GLN A 58 0.39 4.83 -1.57
CA GLN A 58 0.40 3.39 -1.70
C GLN A 58 -0.90 2.78 -1.17
N GLY A 59 -1.50 1.89 -1.96
CA GLY A 59 -2.68 1.13 -1.57
C GLY A 59 -2.40 0.10 -0.49
N GLY A 60 -3.44 -0.35 0.20
CA GLY A 60 -3.36 -1.46 1.15
C GLY A 60 -3.10 -2.80 0.45
N GLY A 61 -2.43 -3.72 1.14
CA GLY A 61 -2.21 -5.08 0.65
C GLY A 61 -3.38 -6.00 0.95
N GLY A 62 -3.54 -7.06 0.14
CA GLY A 62 -4.55 -8.07 0.34
C GLY A 62 -4.25 -8.99 1.51
N GLY A 63 -5.29 -9.38 2.25
CA GLY A 63 -5.19 -10.40 3.29
C GLY A 63 -5.06 -11.80 2.68
N SER A 64 -4.62 -12.78 3.47
CA SER A 64 -4.48 -14.16 2.99
C SER A 64 -5.70 -15.00 3.39
N ALA A 65 -5.94 -16.10 2.66
CA ALA A 65 -6.97 -17.06 3.05
C ALA A 65 -6.56 -17.86 4.30
N GLY A 66 -7.56 -18.31 5.07
CA GLY A 66 -7.38 -19.28 6.16
C GLY A 66 -7.41 -20.72 5.66
N ALA A 67 -6.83 -21.65 6.42
CA ALA A 67 -6.70 -23.07 6.07
C ALA A 67 -7.27 -23.96 7.18
N ASN A 68 -8.12 -24.91 6.83
CA ASN A 68 -8.65 -25.90 7.77
C ASN A 68 -8.76 -27.25 7.08
N ALA A 69 -7.72 -28.06 7.21
CA ALA A 69 -7.68 -29.41 6.70
C ALA A 69 -8.30 -30.39 7.71
N SER A 70 -8.82 -31.51 7.21
CA SER A 70 -9.20 -32.63 8.07
C SER A 70 -7.96 -33.36 8.59
N THR A 71 -8.13 -34.20 9.61
CA THR A 71 -7.03 -34.99 10.17
C THR A 71 -6.36 -35.86 9.09
N ASN A 72 -5.03 -35.78 9.00
CA ASN A 72 -4.19 -36.45 8.00
C ASN A 72 -4.35 -35.92 6.55
N GLU A 73 -4.96 -34.74 6.38
CA GLU A 73 -5.06 -34.05 5.10
C GLU A 73 -4.33 -32.71 5.16
N CYS A 74 -4.08 -32.11 3.99
CA CYS A 74 -3.40 -30.83 3.89
C CYS A 74 -4.23 -29.83 3.09
N ILE A 75 -4.22 -28.58 3.56
CA ILE A 75 -4.61 -27.40 2.80
C ILE A 75 -3.48 -26.40 2.89
N VAL A 76 -3.07 -25.89 1.73
CA VAL A 76 -2.18 -24.73 1.60
C VAL A 76 -2.94 -23.62 0.89
N ARG A 77 -2.61 -22.37 1.23
CA ARG A 77 -3.26 -21.19 0.67
C ARG A 77 -2.27 -20.31 -0.08
N PRO A 78 -2.67 -19.68 -1.19
CA PRO A 78 -1.89 -18.63 -1.82
C PRO A 78 -1.83 -17.39 -0.91
N GLY A 79 -0.82 -16.55 -1.12
CA GLY A 79 -0.74 -15.24 -0.47
C GLY A 79 -1.65 -14.21 -1.11
N GLY A 80 -1.95 -13.13 -0.38
CA GLY A 80 -2.60 -11.93 -0.91
C GLY A 80 -1.62 -11.09 -1.74
N ALA A 81 -2.14 -10.27 -2.64
CA ALA A 81 -1.34 -9.40 -3.48
C ALA A 81 -0.91 -8.10 -2.75
N GLY A 82 0.19 -7.49 -3.19
CA GLY A 82 0.60 -6.18 -2.70
C GLY A 82 -0.25 -5.06 -3.29
N GLY A 83 -0.39 -3.94 -2.58
CA GLY A 83 -0.98 -2.71 -3.09
C GLY A 83 -0.08 -2.00 -4.10
N GLY A 84 -0.69 -1.26 -5.01
CA GLY A 84 0.00 -0.42 -5.99
C GLY A 84 0.63 0.82 -5.35
N TYR A 85 1.50 1.49 -6.11
CA TYR A 85 2.14 2.74 -5.72
C TYR A 85 1.98 3.78 -6.82
N SER A 86 1.78 5.04 -6.45
CA SER A 86 1.75 6.14 -7.39
C SER A 86 2.28 7.43 -6.76
N GLU A 87 2.94 8.26 -7.55
CA GLU A 87 3.40 9.58 -7.15
C GLU A 87 3.17 10.63 -8.24
N ALA A 88 3.00 11.89 -7.82
CA ALA A 88 2.93 13.03 -8.72
C ALA A 88 3.47 14.30 -8.06
N LEU A 89 3.93 15.23 -8.89
CA LEU A 89 4.31 16.58 -8.49
C LEU A 89 3.22 17.56 -8.92
N VAL A 90 2.44 18.05 -7.97
CA VAL A 90 1.28 18.93 -8.26
C VAL A 90 1.62 20.38 -7.87
N ALA A 91 1.44 21.31 -8.80
CA ALA A 91 1.59 22.73 -8.51
C ALA A 91 0.49 23.22 -7.56
N ALA A 92 0.81 24.14 -6.64
CA ALA A 92 -0.17 24.69 -5.69
C ALA A 92 -1.33 25.43 -6.38
N SER A 93 -1.11 25.93 -7.59
CA SER A 93 -2.15 26.52 -8.46
C SER A 93 -3.13 25.48 -9.01
N GLY A 94 -2.73 24.22 -9.12
CA GLY A 94 -3.59 23.11 -9.55
C GLY A 94 -4.45 22.54 -8.42
N LEU A 95 -4.07 22.76 -7.16
CA LEU A 95 -4.81 22.28 -5.99
C LEU A 95 -6.06 23.14 -5.72
N GLY A 96 -7.14 22.48 -5.30
CA GLY A 96 -8.30 23.11 -4.71
C GLY A 96 -7.99 23.81 -3.36
N ALA A 97 -9.03 24.37 -2.75
CA ALA A 97 -8.91 24.90 -1.38
C ALA A 97 -8.69 23.77 -0.37
N VAL A 98 -9.38 22.64 -0.58
CA VAL A 98 -9.29 21.42 0.22
C VAL A 98 -9.15 20.23 -0.72
N GLU A 99 -8.20 19.36 -0.43
CA GLU A 99 -8.03 18.06 -1.08
C GLU A 99 -8.38 16.94 -0.10
N THR A 100 -9.06 15.90 -0.61
CA THR A 100 -9.36 14.72 0.20
C THR A 100 -8.20 13.74 0.13
N ILE A 101 -7.76 13.26 1.28
CA ILE A 101 -6.75 12.21 1.40
C ILE A 101 -7.45 10.94 1.85
N VAL A 102 -7.22 9.84 1.14
CA VAL A 102 -7.71 8.52 1.54
C VAL A 102 -6.53 7.61 1.79
N VAL A 103 -6.47 7.01 2.98
CA VAL A 103 -5.54 5.92 3.28
C VAL A 103 -6.33 4.61 3.25
N GLY A 104 -5.95 3.73 2.33
CA GLY A 104 -6.57 2.42 2.18
C GLY A 104 -6.32 1.50 3.37
N ALA A 105 -7.36 0.83 3.83
CA ALA A 105 -7.26 -0.20 4.86
C ALA A 105 -6.46 -1.43 4.39
N ALA A 106 -5.91 -2.19 5.32
CA ALA A 106 -5.41 -3.53 5.04
C ALA A 106 -6.55 -4.46 4.62
N GLY A 107 -6.26 -5.41 3.74
CA GLY A 107 -7.17 -6.50 3.43
C GLY A 107 -7.34 -7.42 4.64
N ALA A 108 -8.60 -7.73 4.98
CA ALA A 108 -8.91 -8.55 6.15
C ALA A 108 -8.37 -9.98 6.03
N ALA A 109 -8.00 -10.59 7.16
CA ALA A 109 -7.64 -12.00 7.21
C ALA A 109 -8.84 -12.89 6.83
N GLY A 110 -8.60 -13.89 5.98
CA GLY A 110 -9.57 -14.94 5.75
C GLY A 110 -9.74 -15.78 7.02
N THR A 111 -10.98 -16.02 7.42
CA THR A 111 -11.28 -16.96 8.51
C THR A 111 -11.10 -18.41 8.01
N THR A 112 -11.49 -19.39 8.81
CA THR A 112 -11.40 -20.82 8.51
C THR A 112 -11.92 -21.17 7.11
N ASN A 113 -11.02 -21.57 6.19
CA ASN A 113 -11.32 -21.87 4.79
C ASN A 113 -12.02 -20.75 4.00
N GLN A 114 -11.88 -19.49 4.42
CA GLN A 114 -12.37 -18.34 3.69
C GLN A 114 -11.23 -17.57 3.02
N ALA A 115 -11.55 -16.92 1.90
CA ALA A 115 -10.62 -16.05 1.20
C ALA A 115 -10.27 -14.82 2.05
N GLY A 116 -9.08 -14.26 1.80
CA GLY A 116 -8.70 -12.97 2.37
C GLY A 116 -9.45 -11.82 1.70
N GLY A 117 -9.61 -10.70 2.41
CA GLY A 117 -10.18 -9.47 1.88
C GLY A 117 -9.17 -8.70 1.02
N ALA A 118 -9.69 -7.92 0.06
CA ALA A 118 -8.89 -6.98 -0.71
C ALA A 118 -8.46 -5.77 0.17
N GLY A 119 -7.27 -5.24 -0.09
CA GLY A 119 -6.80 -3.99 0.48
C GLY A 119 -7.54 -2.78 -0.10
N GLY A 120 -7.62 -1.71 0.67
CA GLY A 120 -8.23 -0.45 0.25
C GLY A 120 -7.33 0.36 -0.68
N THR A 121 -7.95 1.10 -1.59
CA THR A 121 -7.28 2.13 -2.41
C THR A 121 -6.89 3.32 -1.54
N SER A 122 -5.68 3.84 -1.76
CA SER A 122 -5.23 5.12 -1.19
C SER A 122 -5.24 6.21 -2.27
N SER A 123 -5.46 7.47 -1.90
CA SER A 123 -5.45 8.58 -2.85
C SER A 123 -5.17 9.95 -2.21
N PHE A 124 -4.82 10.91 -3.06
CA PHE A 124 -4.78 12.34 -2.77
C PHE A 124 -5.54 13.09 -3.86
N GLY A 125 -6.69 13.65 -3.49
CA GLY A 125 -7.64 14.28 -4.39
C GLY A 125 -7.98 13.37 -5.58
N GLY A 126 -8.08 13.99 -6.75
CA GLY A 126 -8.10 13.28 -8.04
C GLY A 126 -6.73 13.14 -8.71
N PHE A 127 -5.65 13.55 -8.04
CA PHE A 127 -4.32 13.65 -8.65
C PHE A 127 -3.57 12.33 -8.62
N VAL A 128 -3.56 11.67 -7.46
CA VAL A 128 -2.80 10.44 -7.25
C VAL A 128 -3.68 9.40 -6.63
N THR A 129 -3.75 8.22 -7.25
CA THR A 129 -4.52 7.08 -6.77
C THR A 129 -3.64 5.85 -6.85
N ALA A 130 -3.58 5.06 -5.78
CA ALA A 130 -2.89 3.78 -5.77
C ALA A 130 -3.86 2.67 -5.33
N PRO A 131 -4.19 1.71 -6.22
CA PRO A 131 -5.16 0.67 -5.92
C PRO A 131 -4.65 -0.30 -4.85
N GLY A 132 -5.57 -0.84 -4.04
CA GLY A 132 -5.26 -1.91 -3.10
C GLY A 132 -5.06 -3.26 -3.80
N GLY A 133 -4.37 -4.18 -3.12
CA GLY A 133 -4.13 -5.54 -3.61
C GLY A 133 -5.26 -6.50 -3.27
N ASP A 134 -5.52 -7.45 -4.17
CA ASP A 134 -6.55 -8.48 -3.97
C ASP A 134 -6.15 -9.50 -2.88
N GLY A 135 -7.15 -10.00 -2.16
CA GLY A 135 -6.95 -11.01 -1.11
C GLY A 135 -6.65 -12.41 -1.67
N GLY A 136 -5.87 -13.20 -0.93
CA GLY A 136 -5.54 -14.59 -1.25
C GLY A 136 -6.80 -15.46 -1.36
N GLY A 137 -6.89 -16.24 -2.42
CA GLY A 137 -8.06 -17.10 -2.69
C GLY A 137 -8.11 -18.38 -1.83
N ALA A 138 -9.32 -18.86 -1.55
CA ALA A 138 -9.56 -20.16 -0.91
C ALA A 138 -9.69 -21.30 -1.94
N ALA A 139 -8.71 -21.42 -2.85
CA ALA A 139 -8.83 -22.27 -4.04
C ALA A 139 -8.71 -23.79 -3.79
N GLN A 140 -7.94 -24.23 -2.80
CA GLN A 140 -7.70 -25.65 -2.52
C GLN A 140 -8.66 -26.21 -1.46
N THR A 141 -9.12 -27.43 -1.66
CA THR A 141 -9.91 -28.20 -0.68
C THR A 141 -8.99 -29.09 0.17
N SER A 142 -9.48 -29.57 1.31
CA SER A 142 -8.79 -30.58 2.12
C SER A 142 -8.64 -31.89 1.34
N ALA A 143 -7.41 -32.43 1.26
CA ALA A 143 -7.12 -33.70 0.61
C ALA A 143 -5.66 -34.14 0.84
N THR A 144 -5.32 -35.32 0.32
CA THR A 144 -3.97 -35.94 0.42
C THR A 144 -3.22 -36.01 -0.90
N THR A 145 -3.85 -35.67 -2.03
CA THR A 145 -3.23 -35.75 -3.37
C THR A 145 -2.49 -34.46 -3.74
N PRO A 146 -1.43 -34.53 -4.56
CA PRO A 146 -0.74 -33.33 -5.03
C PRO A 146 -1.69 -32.36 -5.75
N ASP A 147 -1.59 -31.08 -5.43
CA ASP A 147 -2.41 -30.02 -6.04
C ASP A 147 -1.72 -28.66 -5.91
N VAL A 148 -2.02 -27.74 -6.81
CA VAL A 148 -1.42 -26.40 -6.85
C VAL A 148 -2.49 -25.33 -6.98
N SER A 149 -2.25 -24.18 -6.38
CA SER A 149 -3.04 -22.97 -6.63
C SER A 149 -2.14 -21.81 -7.03
N SER A 150 -2.52 -21.12 -8.10
CA SER A 150 -1.86 -19.88 -8.49
C SER A 150 -2.02 -18.80 -7.42
N GLY A 151 -1.03 -17.93 -7.32
CA GLY A 151 -1.13 -16.72 -6.51
C GLY A 151 -2.08 -15.70 -7.13
N VAL A 152 -2.43 -14.69 -6.35
CA VAL A 152 -3.35 -13.64 -6.78
C VAL A 152 -2.56 -12.55 -7.52
N PRO A 153 -3.00 -12.11 -8.71
CA PRO A 153 -2.33 -11.04 -9.44
C PRO A 153 -2.30 -9.74 -8.62
N GLY A 154 -1.23 -8.96 -8.80
CA GLY A 154 -1.19 -7.61 -8.28
C GLY A 154 -2.17 -6.68 -9.00
N PRO A 155 -2.62 -5.60 -8.35
CA PRO A 155 -3.44 -4.61 -9.00
C PRO A 155 -2.62 -3.90 -10.08
N PHE A 156 -3.30 -3.41 -11.12
CA PHE A 156 -2.67 -2.56 -12.14
C PHE A 156 -2.17 -1.24 -11.52
N ALA A 157 -1.35 -0.51 -12.28
CA ALA A 157 -0.91 0.81 -11.87
C ALA A 157 -2.09 1.77 -11.73
N GLY A 158 -2.02 2.65 -10.72
CA GLY A 158 -3.01 3.71 -10.51
C GLY A 158 -2.72 4.96 -11.34
N THR A 159 -3.01 6.14 -10.78
CA THR A 159 -2.86 7.44 -11.45
C THR A 159 -1.79 8.29 -10.78
N GLY A 160 -1.04 9.04 -11.59
CA GLY A 160 0.04 9.93 -11.17
C GLY A 160 1.04 10.14 -12.30
N ASP A 161 2.09 10.94 -12.06
CA ASP A 161 3.20 11.12 -13.00
C ASP A 161 4.03 9.82 -13.12
N TRP A 162 4.16 9.09 -12.01
CA TRP A 162 4.72 7.75 -11.96
C TRP A 162 3.77 6.85 -11.18
N SER A 163 3.28 5.79 -11.83
CA SER A 163 2.53 4.73 -11.18
C SER A 163 3.11 3.35 -11.45
N MET A 164 2.95 2.44 -10.49
CA MET A 164 3.30 1.03 -10.59
C MET A 164 2.24 0.17 -9.90
N GLY A 165 1.96 -0.99 -10.49
CA GLY A 165 1.11 -2.00 -9.87
C GLY A 165 1.76 -2.62 -8.64
N GLY A 166 0.98 -3.38 -7.88
CA GLY A 166 1.49 -4.19 -6.78
C GLY A 166 2.09 -5.51 -7.26
N GLY A 167 2.90 -6.15 -6.42
CA GLY A 167 3.41 -7.49 -6.70
C GLY A 167 2.31 -8.55 -6.52
N ALA A 168 2.33 -9.58 -7.38
CA ALA A 168 1.45 -10.73 -7.23
C ALA A 168 1.79 -11.53 -5.96
N GLY A 169 0.77 -12.12 -5.35
CA GLY A 169 0.96 -13.15 -4.33
C GLY A 169 1.63 -14.40 -4.91
N GLY A 170 2.32 -15.15 -4.06
CA GLY A 170 2.86 -16.46 -4.39
C GLY A 170 1.75 -17.51 -4.47
N GLY A 171 1.93 -18.47 -5.38
CA GLY A 171 1.12 -19.68 -5.42
C GLY A 171 1.46 -20.64 -4.28
N ALA A 172 0.63 -21.67 -4.13
CA ALA A 172 0.78 -22.69 -3.10
C ALA A 172 0.79 -24.08 -3.72
N ILE A 173 1.44 -25.03 -3.06
CA ILE A 173 1.59 -26.41 -3.52
C ILE A 173 1.40 -27.39 -2.38
N ARG A 174 0.43 -28.30 -2.52
CA ARG A 174 0.29 -29.47 -1.67
C ARG A 174 1.03 -30.62 -2.34
N LEU A 175 1.88 -31.31 -1.58
CA LEU A 175 2.59 -32.49 -2.05
C LEU A 175 1.88 -33.76 -1.61
N ASN A 176 1.39 -33.78 -0.38
CA ASN A 176 0.57 -34.85 0.18
C ASN A 176 -0.22 -34.36 1.42
N GLY A 177 -0.87 -35.26 2.16
CA GLY A 177 -1.67 -34.93 3.35
C GLY A 177 -0.90 -34.36 4.55
N THR A 178 0.44 -34.45 4.57
CA THR A 178 1.28 -33.97 5.68
C THR A 178 2.42 -33.07 5.22
N ASN A 179 2.43 -32.66 3.94
CA ASN A 179 3.48 -31.83 3.38
C ASN A 179 2.96 -30.91 2.28
N GLY A 180 3.32 -29.63 2.38
CA GLY A 180 3.00 -28.60 1.41
C GLY A 180 3.74 -27.30 1.70
N MET A 181 3.57 -26.33 0.80
CA MET A 181 4.08 -24.98 0.96
C MET A 181 2.98 -23.97 0.60
N SER A 182 2.73 -23.02 1.49
CA SER A 182 1.81 -21.91 1.23
C SER A 182 2.48 -20.82 0.39
N GLY A 183 1.68 -19.93 -0.18
CA GLY A 183 2.19 -18.81 -0.97
C GLY A 183 2.70 -17.66 -0.11
N ALA A 184 3.82 -17.06 -0.53
CA ALA A 184 4.24 -15.76 0.01
C ALA A 184 3.26 -14.66 -0.39
N GLY A 185 3.22 -13.56 0.36
CA GLY A 185 2.45 -12.37 -0.02
C GLY A 185 3.15 -11.55 -1.10
N GLY A 186 2.39 -10.78 -1.87
CA GLY A 186 2.91 -9.85 -2.86
C GLY A 186 3.61 -8.65 -2.21
N SER A 187 4.72 -8.20 -2.80
CA SER A 187 5.44 -7.00 -2.32
C SER A 187 4.86 -5.72 -2.92
N SER A 188 5.09 -4.59 -2.25
CA SER A 188 4.76 -3.24 -2.70
C SER A 188 6.02 -2.37 -2.72
N HIS A 189 5.92 -1.14 -3.21
CA HIS A 189 7.06 -0.23 -3.29
C HIS A 189 7.66 0.08 -1.90
N LEU A 190 6.81 0.26 -0.89
CA LEU A 190 7.14 0.63 0.49
C LEU A 190 6.91 -0.52 1.49
N GLY A 191 6.79 -1.75 1.02
CA GLY A 191 6.59 -2.89 1.90
C GLY A 191 6.82 -4.24 1.23
N HIS A 192 7.11 -5.24 2.05
CA HIS A 192 7.33 -6.60 1.62
C HIS A 192 6.17 -7.49 2.02
N GLY A 193 5.81 -8.42 1.15
CA GLY A 193 4.79 -9.40 1.46
C GLY A 193 5.20 -10.33 2.60
N GLY A 194 4.21 -11.01 3.18
CA GLY A 194 4.43 -12.09 4.14
C GLY A 194 5.22 -13.26 3.51
N PHE A 195 5.91 -14.05 4.34
CA PHE A 195 6.69 -15.17 3.85
C PHE A 195 5.84 -16.43 3.64
N ALA A 196 6.29 -17.35 2.79
CA ALA A 196 5.64 -18.65 2.60
C ALA A 196 5.85 -19.57 3.80
N ARG A 197 4.86 -20.43 4.12
CA ARG A 197 5.00 -21.45 5.17
C ARG A 197 5.29 -22.83 4.58
N ALA A 198 6.17 -23.58 5.25
CA ALA A 198 6.39 -25.01 5.00
C ALA A 198 5.93 -25.89 6.18
N SER A 199 5.38 -25.27 7.23
CA SER A 199 4.83 -25.93 8.42
C SER A 199 3.44 -25.38 8.73
N GLU A 200 2.67 -26.14 9.52
CA GLU A 200 1.32 -25.75 9.94
C GLU A 200 1.32 -24.44 10.72
N GLY A 201 0.31 -23.61 10.46
CA GLY A 201 0.04 -22.39 11.20
C GLY A 201 -0.68 -21.32 10.37
N PRO A 202 -0.97 -20.17 11.01
CA PRO A 202 -1.74 -19.10 10.40
C PRO A 202 -0.96 -18.41 9.28
N GLY A 203 -1.66 -17.61 8.49
CA GLY A 203 -1.03 -16.71 7.51
C GLY A 203 0.06 -15.84 8.16
N THR A 204 1.00 -15.38 7.34
CA THR A 204 2.14 -14.60 7.84
C THR A 204 1.96 -13.13 7.54
N ALA A 205 2.29 -12.27 8.51
CA ALA A 205 2.15 -10.83 8.36
C ALA A 205 3.15 -10.26 7.32
N PRO A 206 2.73 -9.27 6.51
CA PRO A 206 3.64 -8.47 5.71
C PRO A 206 4.48 -7.52 6.58
N ARG A 207 5.45 -6.86 5.95
CA ARG A 207 6.30 -5.84 6.59
C ARG A 207 6.22 -4.53 5.83
N GLY A 208 6.11 -3.41 6.54
CA GLY A 208 5.93 -2.10 5.91
C GLY A 208 4.50 -1.89 5.40
N TYR A 209 4.35 -0.99 4.43
CA TYR A 209 3.04 -0.58 3.92
C TYR A 209 2.65 -1.39 2.69
N GLY A 210 1.36 -1.62 2.48
CA GLY A 210 0.80 -2.19 1.25
C GLY A 210 1.17 -3.65 0.93
N GLY A 211 2.09 -4.29 1.66
CA GLY A 211 2.46 -5.68 1.39
C GLY A 211 1.27 -6.64 1.57
N GLY A 212 1.15 -7.64 0.70
CA GLY A 212 0.15 -8.70 0.85
C GLY A 212 0.54 -9.71 1.92
N ALA A 213 -0.43 -10.36 2.56
CA ALA A 213 -0.18 -11.40 3.55
C ALA A 213 0.24 -12.74 2.93
N GLY A 214 1.06 -13.51 3.64
CA GLY A 214 1.42 -14.89 3.24
C GLY A 214 0.33 -15.89 3.64
N GLY A 215 0.11 -16.92 2.83
CA GLY A 215 -0.97 -17.90 3.00
C GLY A 215 -0.84 -18.79 4.24
N GLY A 216 -1.97 -19.19 4.80
CA GLY A 216 -2.04 -20.21 5.85
C GLY A 216 -1.74 -21.62 5.34
N LEU A 217 -1.35 -22.50 6.27
CA LEU A 217 -1.09 -23.90 5.99
C LEU A 217 -1.66 -24.74 7.13
N SER A 218 -2.45 -25.78 6.81
CA SER A 218 -3.03 -26.70 7.79
C SER A 218 -2.73 -28.16 7.44
N TYR A 219 -2.48 -28.97 8.48
CA TYR A 219 -2.37 -30.43 8.45
C TYR A 219 -3.44 -31.13 9.33
N GLY A 220 -4.48 -30.38 9.72
CA GLY A 220 -5.53 -30.84 10.63
C GLY A 220 -6.03 -29.77 11.60
N GLY A 221 -5.33 -28.64 11.72
CA GLY A 221 -5.72 -27.47 12.52
C GLY A 221 -6.57 -26.45 11.76
N SER A 222 -7.35 -25.65 12.50
CA SER A 222 -8.06 -24.49 11.94
C SER A 222 -7.18 -23.25 12.04
N GLU A 223 -6.50 -22.92 10.94
CA GLU A 223 -5.58 -21.81 10.82
C GLU A 223 -6.24 -20.61 10.14
N VAL A 224 -6.19 -19.45 10.79
CA VAL A 224 -6.65 -18.19 10.20
C VAL A 224 -5.62 -17.67 9.20
N GLY A 225 -6.10 -16.89 8.22
CA GLY A 225 -5.22 -16.08 7.38
C GLY A 225 -4.59 -14.93 8.18
N MET A 226 -3.96 -14.01 7.48
CA MET A 226 -3.42 -12.80 8.07
C MET A 226 -3.86 -11.58 7.26
N GLU A 227 -3.97 -10.45 7.95
CA GLU A 227 -4.25 -9.16 7.32
C GLU A 227 -3.07 -8.70 6.47
N GLY A 228 -3.39 -7.96 5.39
CA GLY A 228 -2.38 -7.27 4.59
C GLY A 228 -1.76 -6.08 5.33
N GLY A 229 -0.85 -5.37 4.65
CA GLY A 229 -0.28 -4.12 5.14
C GLY A 229 -1.21 -2.96 4.82
N VAL A 230 -1.39 -2.02 5.75
CA VAL A 230 -2.16 -0.80 5.50
C VAL A 230 -1.51 0.06 4.41
N GLY A 231 -2.31 0.89 3.74
CA GLY A 231 -1.80 1.90 2.81
C GLY A 231 -1.06 3.05 3.51
N ILE A 232 -0.53 3.97 2.73
CA ILE A 232 0.10 5.20 3.24
C ILE A 232 -0.04 6.33 2.22
N VAL A 233 -0.19 7.56 2.71
CA VAL A 233 -0.06 8.78 1.92
C VAL A 233 1.01 9.68 2.54
N ILE A 234 1.98 10.09 1.72
CA ILE A 234 3.06 11.00 2.08
C ILE A 234 2.93 12.25 1.20
N VAL A 235 2.89 13.42 1.83
CA VAL A 235 2.79 14.70 1.14
C VAL A 235 4.00 15.55 1.51
N GLU A 236 4.90 15.73 0.57
CA GLU A 236 6.05 16.63 0.66
C GLU A 236 5.64 18.02 0.18
N LEU A 237 5.80 19.03 1.04
CA LEU A 237 5.44 20.42 0.79
C LEU A 237 6.69 21.22 0.44
N HIS A 238 6.69 21.83 -0.74
CA HIS A 238 7.78 22.68 -1.23
C HIS A 238 7.29 24.13 -1.37
N GLY A 239 8.11 25.08 -0.91
CA GLY A 239 7.78 26.50 -0.88
C GLY A 239 8.72 27.35 -1.68
#